data_AF-A0A2V2U457-F1
#
_entry.id   AF-A0A2V2U457-F1
#
_cell.length_a   1.000
_cell.length_b   1.000
_cell.length_c   1.000
_cell.angle_alpha   90.00
_cell.angle_beta   90.00
_cell.angle_gamma   90.00
#
_symmetry.space_group_name_H-M   'P 1'
#
loop_
_entity.id
_entity.type
_entity.pdbx_description
1 polymer ?
#
loop_
_entity_poly.entity_id
_entity_poly.type
_entity_poly.pdbx_seq_one_letter_code
_entity_poly.pdbx_strand_id
1 'polypeptide(L)'
;MVDFHRWLMPLQYSGIISEHMNVRKRAGLFDVSHMGRFKVEGPNSLELLQNLMTNDVSKLQENQALYSLMCYDGGGIVDDLIVYMINKETYLLVVNSSNRQKDFEWILEHCTEKTASTAIKIEDITDSTALLALQGPLAHKVLQSIELEPDINFDQQGHLT
;
A
#
# COMPACT_ATOMS: atom_id res chain seq x y z
N MET A 1 7.97 6.71 -22.62
CA MET A 1 7.35 5.60 -21.87
C MET A 1 8.29 4.41 -21.91
N VAL A 2 8.30 3.58 -20.87
CA VAL A 2 9.12 2.37 -20.74
C VAL A 2 8.26 1.20 -20.28
N ASP A 3 8.62 -0.01 -20.68
CA ASP A 3 8.04 -1.24 -20.11
C ASP A 3 8.58 -1.44 -18.70
N PHE A 4 7.68 -1.60 -17.74
CA PHE A 4 7.99 -1.91 -16.36
C PHE A 4 6.99 -2.97 -15.86
N HIS A 5 7.37 -4.24 -15.88
CA HIS A 5 6.54 -5.35 -15.43
C HIS A 5 5.15 -5.39 -16.09
N ARG A 6 5.11 -5.26 -17.43
CA ARG A 6 3.87 -5.21 -18.25
C ARG A 6 3.04 -3.93 -18.07
N TRP A 7 3.55 -2.95 -17.34
CA TRP A 7 3.01 -1.60 -17.30
C TRP A 7 3.80 -0.67 -18.20
N LEU A 8 3.10 0.20 -18.92
CA LEU A 8 3.72 1.26 -19.69
C LEU A 8 3.83 2.49 -18.80
N MET A 9 5.04 2.82 -18.34
CA MET A 9 5.26 3.89 -17.36
C MET A 9 6.08 5.06 -17.93
N PRO A 10 5.85 6.28 -17.45
CA PRO A 10 6.67 7.44 -17.77
C PRO A 10 7.97 7.39 -16.96
N LEU A 11 9.12 7.20 -17.62
CA LEU A 11 10.42 7.23 -16.93
C LEU A 11 10.77 8.63 -16.39
N GLN A 12 10.39 9.65 -17.16
CA GLN A 12 10.50 11.07 -16.84
C GLN A 12 9.60 11.85 -17.81
N TYR A 13 9.26 13.08 -17.47
CA TYR A 13 8.48 14.00 -18.30
C TYR A 13 9.32 15.18 -18.80
N SER A 14 10.08 15.83 -17.91
CA SER A 14 10.91 17.01 -18.20
C SER A 14 12.40 16.77 -17.92
N GLY A 15 12.74 15.85 -17.02
CA GLY A 15 14.12 15.50 -16.71
C GLY A 15 14.30 15.04 -15.27
N ILE A 16 14.96 13.90 -15.06
CA ILE A 16 15.14 13.26 -13.73
C ILE A 16 15.63 14.23 -12.65
N ILE A 17 16.65 15.05 -12.94
CA ILE A 17 17.19 16.02 -11.96
C ILE A 17 16.15 17.10 -11.65
N SER A 18 15.48 17.65 -12.67
CA SER A 18 14.47 18.69 -12.49
C SER A 18 13.28 18.18 -11.68
N GLU A 19 12.80 16.97 -11.97
CA GLU A 19 11.69 16.32 -11.27
C GLU A 19 12.05 16.02 -9.81
N HIS A 20 13.24 15.44 -9.57
CA HIS A 20 13.76 15.22 -8.23
C HIS A 20 13.79 16.50 -7.41
N MET A 21 14.37 17.57 -7.98
CA MET A 21 14.47 18.87 -7.29
C MET A 21 13.09 19.51 -7.09
N ASN A 22 12.14 19.32 -8.00
CA ASN A 22 10.77 19.82 -7.86
C ASN A 22 10.03 19.12 -6.72
N VAL A 23 10.15 17.79 -6.57
CA VAL A 23 9.59 17.06 -5.42
C VAL A 23 10.21 17.54 -4.11
N ARG A 24 11.55 17.68 -4.06
CA ARG A 24 12.26 18.10 -2.85
C ARG A 24 11.93 19.53 -2.41
N LYS A 25 11.71 20.45 -3.35
CA LYS A 25 11.48 21.88 -3.07
C LYS A 25 10.00 22.28 -3.07
N ARG A 26 9.13 21.51 -3.72
CA ARG A 26 7.73 21.87 -3.97
C ARG A 26 6.81 20.66 -3.80
N ALA A 27 6.26 20.13 -4.89
CA ALA A 27 5.43 18.94 -4.92
C ALA A 27 5.58 18.24 -6.28
N GLY A 28 5.48 16.92 -6.31
CA GLY A 28 5.37 16.13 -7.53
C GLY A 28 4.34 15.02 -7.35
N LEU A 29 3.67 14.70 -8.45
CA LEU A 29 2.65 13.66 -8.52
C LEU A 29 3.21 12.48 -9.30
N PHE A 30 3.08 11.29 -8.75
CA PHE A 30 3.50 10.04 -9.36
C PHE A 30 2.31 9.12 -9.52
N ASP A 31 2.15 8.55 -10.70
CA ASP A 31 1.25 7.41 -10.90
C ASP A 31 1.99 6.14 -10.48
N VAL A 32 1.56 5.56 -9.36
CA VAL A 32 2.07 4.31 -8.81
C VAL A 32 1.00 3.21 -8.83
N SER A 33 0.01 3.34 -9.72
CA SER A 33 -1.09 2.38 -9.88
C SER A 33 -0.62 0.99 -10.30
N HIS A 34 0.62 0.85 -10.76
CA HIS A 34 1.23 -0.45 -11.08
C HIS A 34 1.50 -1.34 -9.85
N MET A 35 1.56 -0.78 -8.63
CA MET A 35 1.71 -1.57 -7.40
C MET A 35 0.51 -2.51 -7.20
N GLY A 36 0.69 -3.68 -6.59
CA GLY A 36 -0.43 -4.58 -6.31
C GLY A 36 -1.24 -4.08 -5.10
N ARG A 37 -2.56 -4.31 -5.11
CA ARG A 37 -3.49 -3.91 -4.04
C ARG A 37 -4.42 -5.06 -3.69
N PHE A 38 -4.27 -5.63 -2.49
CA PHE A 38 -5.10 -6.74 -2.02
C PHE A 38 -5.95 -6.31 -0.84
N LYS A 39 -7.26 -6.52 -0.94
CA LYS A 39 -8.19 -6.32 0.16
C LYS A 39 -8.40 -7.64 0.88
N VAL A 40 -8.13 -7.66 2.18
CA VAL A 40 -8.25 -8.83 3.06
C VAL A 40 -9.32 -8.53 4.10
N GLU A 41 -10.43 -9.26 4.05
CA GLU A 41 -11.64 -9.02 4.83
C GLU A 41 -12.07 -10.26 5.60
N GLY A 42 -12.33 -10.14 6.91
CA GLY A 42 -12.90 -11.21 7.73
C GLY A 42 -12.41 -11.19 9.18
N PRO A 43 -13.07 -11.96 10.07
CA PRO A 43 -12.84 -11.91 11.52
C PRO A 43 -11.42 -12.34 11.94
N ASN A 44 -10.78 -13.23 11.17
CA ASN A 44 -9.43 -13.75 11.45
C ASN A 44 -8.35 -13.12 10.56
N SER A 45 -8.65 -12.00 9.89
CA SER A 45 -7.71 -11.31 9.00
C SER A 45 -6.44 -10.85 9.72
N LEU A 46 -6.56 -10.36 10.96
CA LEU A 46 -5.39 -10.00 11.78
C LEU A 46 -4.47 -11.20 12.03
N GLU A 47 -5.02 -12.36 12.39
CA GLU A 47 -4.24 -13.55 12.68
C GLU A 47 -3.47 -14.04 11.43
N LEU A 48 -4.16 -14.09 10.29
CA LEU A 48 -3.53 -14.42 9.00
C LEU A 48 -2.36 -13.48 8.70
N LEU A 49 -2.58 -12.15 8.80
CA LEU A 49 -1.54 -11.18 8.51
C LEU A 49 -0.41 -11.23 9.53
N GLN A 50 -0.71 -11.43 10.81
CA GLN A 50 0.31 -11.51 11.85
C GLN A 50 1.23 -12.72 11.67
N ASN A 51 0.73 -13.82 11.07
CA ASN A 51 1.52 -14.99 10.75
C ASN A 51 2.42 -14.80 9.52
N LEU A 52 2.03 -13.93 8.58
CA LEU A 52 2.77 -13.69 7.34
C LEU A 52 3.82 -12.58 7.45
N MET A 53 3.60 -11.62 8.35
CA MET A 53 4.37 -10.39 8.44
C MET A 53 5.44 -10.45 9.54
N THR A 54 6.60 -9.83 9.29
CA THR A 54 7.67 -9.74 10.29
C THR A 54 7.39 -8.69 11.37
N ASN A 55 6.64 -7.64 11.05
CA ASN A 55 6.24 -6.62 12.02
C ASN A 55 4.90 -6.96 12.70
N ASP A 56 4.67 -6.35 13.85
CA ASP A 56 3.48 -6.57 14.68
C ASP A 56 2.29 -5.78 14.13
N VAL A 57 1.43 -6.47 13.36
CA VAL A 57 0.21 -5.93 12.75
C VAL A 57 -0.83 -5.59 13.81
N SER A 58 -0.79 -6.25 14.97
CA SER A 58 -1.75 -5.99 16.07
C SER A 58 -1.62 -4.59 16.68
N LYS A 59 -0.51 -3.89 16.43
CA LYS A 59 -0.30 -2.50 16.85
C LYS A 59 -1.00 -1.47 15.98
N LEU A 60 -1.50 -1.86 14.80
CA LEU A 60 -2.25 -0.95 13.95
C LEU A 60 -3.56 -0.55 14.62
N GLN A 61 -3.90 0.72 14.47
CA GLN A 61 -5.24 1.24 14.69
C GLN A 61 -5.91 1.53 13.34
N GLU A 62 -7.22 1.73 13.37
CA GLU A 62 -7.99 2.11 12.18
C GLU A 62 -7.38 3.35 11.51
N ASN A 63 -7.32 3.32 10.17
CA ASN A 63 -6.69 4.31 9.30
C ASN A 63 -5.17 4.47 9.46
N GLN A 64 -4.49 3.54 10.15
CA GLN A 64 -3.03 3.50 10.19
C GLN A 64 -2.43 2.55 9.17
N ALA A 65 -1.14 2.77 8.90
CA ALA A 65 -0.35 1.97 7.98
C ALA A 65 0.93 1.46 8.65
N LEU A 66 1.34 0.24 8.30
CA LEU A 66 2.55 -0.41 8.79
C LEU A 66 3.35 -0.97 7.61
N TYR A 67 4.59 -0.54 7.47
CA TYR A 67 5.54 -1.22 6.59
C TYR A 67 5.99 -2.53 7.22
N SER A 68 6.01 -3.61 6.46
CA SER A 68 6.51 -4.91 6.91
C SER A 68 7.15 -5.69 5.78
N LEU A 69 8.02 -6.63 6.15
CA LEU A 69 8.39 -7.73 5.25
C LEU A 69 7.36 -8.84 5.40
N MET A 70 7.11 -9.54 4.31
CA MET A 70 6.46 -10.85 4.27
C MET A 70 7.52 -11.89 3.94
N CYS A 71 7.61 -12.96 4.71
CA CYS A 71 8.68 -13.94 4.59
C CYS A 71 8.16 -15.36 4.35
N TYR A 72 8.98 -16.17 3.69
CA TYR A 72 8.82 -17.62 3.62
C TYR A 72 9.14 -18.24 4.99
N ASP A 73 8.70 -19.47 5.22
CA ASP A 73 8.99 -20.23 6.45
C ASP A 73 10.50 -20.33 6.76
N GLY A 74 11.34 -20.37 5.72
CA GLY A 74 12.80 -20.40 5.84
C GLY A 74 13.44 -19.04 6.19
N GLY A 75 12.65 -17.99 6.36
CA GLY A 75 13.12 -16.62 6.67
C GLY A 75 13.57 -15.80 5.46
N GLY A 76 13.49 -16.35 4.24
CA GLY A 76 13.72 -15.59 3.01
C GLY A 76 12.57 -14.62 2.74
N ILE A 77 12.86 -13.45 2.17
CA ILE A 77 11.85 -12.43 1.89
C ILE A 77 10.99 -12.83 0.68
N VAL A 78 9.68 -12.82 0.85
CA VAL A 78 8.69 -12.91 -0.24
C VAL A 78 8.56 -11.54 -0.88
N ASP A 79 8.17 -10.53 -0.10
CA ASP A 79 8.05 -9.14 -0.54
C ASP A 79 8.17 -8.18 0.66
N ASP A 80 8.37 -6.90 0.37
CA ASP A 80 8.13 -5.81 1.32
C ASP A 80 6.90 -5.00 0.91
N LEU A 81 6.06 -4.65 1.88
CA LEU A 81 4.74 -4.10 1.61
C LEU A 81 4.25 -3.17 2.72
N ILE A 82 3.18 -2.43 2.41
CA ILE A 82 2.46 -1.61 3.40
C ILE A 82 1.11 -2.25 3.70
N VAL A 83 0.84 -2.48 4.98
CA VAL A 83 -0.44 -2.93 5.52
C VAL A 83 -1.21 -1.73 6.03
N TYR A 84 -2.37 -1.44 5.47
CA TYR A 84 -3.31 -0.44 5.96
C TYR A 84 -4.45 -1.14 6.71
N MET A 85 -4.78 -0.66 7.91
CA MET A 85 -5.97 -1.11 8.63
C MET A 85 -7.14 -0.19 8.29
N ILE A 86 -8.08 -0.66 7.49
CA ILE A 86 -9.29 0.10 7.14
C ILE A 86 -10.29 0.05 8.28
N ASN A 87 -10.40 -1.10 8.95
CA ASN A 87 -11.13 -1.31 10.21
C ASN A 87 -10.65 -2.63 10.84
N LYS A 88 -11.30 -3.07 11.94
CA LYS A 88 -10.92 -4.27 12.70
C LYS A 88 -10.89 -5.59 11.92
N GLU A 89 -11.62 -5.67 10.82
CA GLU A 89 -11.75 -6.88 10.01
C GLU A 89 -11.43 -6.64 8.54
N THR A 90 -10.86 -5.48 8.20
CA THR A 90 -10.53 -5.12 6.80
C THR A 90 -9.17 -4.47 6.73
N TYR A 91 -8.30 -5.08 5.94
CA TYR A 91 -6.96 -4.60 5.66
C TYR A 91 -6.75 -4.41 4.16
N LEU A 92 -5.95 -3.42 3.81
CA LEU A 92 -5.47 -3.19 2.45
C LEU A 92 -3.96 -3.39 2.42
N LEU A 93 -3.50 -4.34 1.61
CA LEU A 93 -2.08 -4.59 1.37
C LEU A 93 -1.66 -3.90 0.08
N VAL A 94 -0.57 -3.15 0.12
CA VAL A 94 0.07 -2.57 -1.07
C VAL A 94 1.42 -3.24 -1.28
N VAL A 95 1.52 -4.06 -2.34
CA VAL A 95 2.68 -4.92 -2.65
C VAL A 95 3.42 -4.47 -3.90
N ASN A 96 4.65 -4.94 -4.09
CA ASN A 96 5.43 -4.61 -5.27
C ASN A 96 4.82 -5.22 -6.55
N SER A 97 4.84 -4.45 -7.63
CA SER A 97 4.22 -4.80 -8.91
C SER A 97 4.72 -6.13 -9.49
N SER A 98 6.03 -6.38 -9.42
CA SER A 98 6.65 -7.60 -9.92
C SER A 98 6.27 -8.86 -9.14
N ASN A 99 5.82 -8.68 -7.89
CA ASN A 99 5.51 -9.76 -6.96
C ASN A 99 4.00 -10.02 -6.82
N ARG A 100 3.14 -9.17 -7.41
CA ARG A 100 1.67 -9.23 -7.31
C ARG A 100 1.10 -10.66 -7.34
N GLN A 101 1.35 -11.44 -8.40
CA GLN A 101 0.80 -12.79 -8.53
C GLN A 101 1.32 -13.74 -7.44
N LYS A 102 2.65 -13.72 -7.23
CA LYS A 102 3.35 -14.57 -6.25
C LYS A 102 2.86 -14.30 -4.82
N ASP A 103 2.69 -13.02 -4.48
CA ASP A 103 2.26 -12.61 -3.15
C ASP A 103 0.80 -12.96 -2.90
N PHE A 104 -0.06 -12.76 -3.91
CA PHE A 104 -1.46 -13.14 -3.83
C PHE A 104 -1.63 -14.65 -3.60
N GLU A 105 -0.90 -15.46 -4.37
CA GLU A 105 -0.87 -16.92 -4.20
C GLU A 105 -0.35 -17.32 -2.82
N TRP A 106 0.75 -16.70 -2.36
CA TRP A 106 1.33 -16.97 -1.05
C TRP A 106 0.33 -16.70 0.09
N ILE A 107 -0.38 -15.57 0.05
CA ILE A 107 -1.39 -15.23 1.05
C ILE A 107 -2.57 -16.22 1.00
N LEU A 108 -3.02 -16.61 -0.20
CA LEU A 108 -4.09 -17.59 -0.36
C LEU A 108 -3.72 -18.97 0.18
N GLU A 109 -2.48 -19.42 -0.03
CA GLU A 109 -1.97 -20.71 0.46
C GLU A 109 -1.98 -20.78 1.99
N HIS A 110 -1.70 -19.66 2.66
CA HIS A 110 -1.68 -19.55 4.12
C HIS A 110 -3.05 -19.23 4.73
N CYS A 111 -4.04 -18.91 3.91
CA CYS A 111 -5.42 -18.71 4.34
C CYS A 111 -6.11 -20.07 4.56
N THR A 112 -5.93 -20.64 5.75
CA THR A 112 -6.51 -21.95 6.12
C THR A 112 -7.98 -21.90 6.51
N GLU A 113 -8.54 -20.70 6.72
CA GLU A 113 -9.91 -20.49 7.17
C GLU A 113 -10.93 -20.72 6.04
N LYS A 114 -11.61 -21.87 6.08
CA LYS A 114 -12.52 -22.32 5.02
C LYS A 114 -13.97 -22.46 5.45
N THR A 115 -14.31 -22.18 6.71
CA THR A 115 -15.70 -22.28 7.19
C THR A 115 -16.43 -20.96 7.01
N ALA A 116 -17.73 -20.99 6.73
CA ALA A 116 -18.50 -19.77 6.45
C ALA A 116 -18.45 -18.72 7.58
N SER A 117 -18.28 -19.15 8.84
CA SER A 117 -18.18 -18.26 10.00
C SER A 117 -16.80 -17.65 10.23
N THR A 118 -15.74 -18.20 9.63
CA THR A 118 -14.36 -17.71 9.78
C THR A 118 -13.72 -17.31 8.45
N ALA A 119 -14.49 -17.37 7.37
CA ALA A 119 -14.00 -17.14 6.02
C ALA A 119 -13.36 -15.77 5.88
N ILE A 120 -12.12 -15.76 5.38
CA ILE A 120 -11.41 -14.55 4.99
C ILE A 120 -11.57 -14.40 3.47
N LYS A 121 -12.09 -13.25 3.03
CA LYS A 121 -12.13 -12.87 1.62
C LYS A 121 -10.85 -12.12 1.28
N ILE A 122 -10.10 -12.64 0.31
CA ILE A 122 -8.90 -11.99 -0.23
C ILE A 122 -9.20 -11.63 -1.69
N GLU A 123 -9.19 -10.34 -2.01
CA GLU A 123 -9.55 -9.81 -3.32
C GLU A 123 -8.43 -8.94 -3.87
N ASP A 124 -8.00 -9.22 -5.10
CA ASP A 124 -7.08 -8.35 -5.83
C ASP A 124 -7.88 -7.23 -6.50
N ILE A 125 -7.74 -6.02 -5.96
CA ILE A 125 -8.42 -4.81 -6.42
C ILE A 125 -7.50 -3.89 -7.24
N THR A 126 -6.34 -4.39 -7.67
CA THR A 126 -5.33 -3.59 -8.38
C THR A 126 -5.91 -2.93 -9.62
N ASP A 127 -6.60 -3.67 -10.49
CA ASP A 127 -7.05 -3.12 -11.78
C ASP A 127 -8.35 -2.30 -11.68
N SER A 128 -9.05 -2.36 -10.54
CA SER A 128 -10.25 -1.57 -10.26
C SER A 128 -9.97 -0.28 -9.48
N THR A 129 -8.72 -0.03 -9.10
CA THR A 129 -8.31 1.12 -8.30
C THR A 129 -7.06 1.80 -8.89
N ALA A 130 -6.93 3.10 -8.66
CA ALA A 130 -5.74 3.87 -8.99
C ALA A 130 -4.98 4.25 -7.71
N LEU A 131 -3.66 4.38 -7.81
CA LEU A 131 -2.81 4.83 -6.71
C LEU A 131 -1.92 5.97 -7.17
N LEU A 132 -2.17 7.15 -6.62
CA LEU A 132 -1.42 8.37 -6.91
C LEU A 132 -0.63 8.78 -5.68
N ALA A 133 0.68 8.97 -5.85
CA ALA A 133 1.56 9.46 -4.80
C ALA A 133 1.87 10.94 -5.02
N LEU A 134 1.29 11.80 -4.19
CA LEU A 134 1.61 13.23 -4.14
C LEU A 134 2.66 13.48 -3.06
N GLN A 135 3.84 13.93 -3.47
CA GLN A 135 5.04 13.96 -2.63
C GLN A 135 5.70 15.34 -2.64
N GLY A 136 6.21 15.78 -1.48
CA GLY A 136 6.98 17.03 -1.33
C GLY A 136 6.40 17.99 -0.28
N PRO A 137 7.16 19.02 0.14
CA PRO A 137 6.77 19.93 1.23
C PRO A 137 5.47 20.72 0.97
N LEU A 138 5.06 20.87 -0.29
CA LEU A 138 3.81 21.55 -0.66
C LEU A 138 2.66 20.58 -0.99
N ALA A 139 2.83 19.27 -0.82
CA ALA A 139 1.81 18.27 -1.11
C ALA A 139 0.50 18.52 -0.34
N HIS A 140 0.58 18.82 0.95
CA HIS A 140 -0.60 19.10 1.79
C HIS A 140 -1.42 20.29 1.25
N LYS A 141 -0.76 21.36 0.76
CA LYS A 141 -1.45 22.53 0.19
C LYS A 141 -2.19 22.18 -1.09
N VAL A 142 -1.61 21.30 -1.90
CA VAL A 142 -2.25 20.81 -3.12
C VAL A 142 -3.50 20.00 -2.75
N LEU A 143 -3.44 19.11 -1.75
CA LEU A 143 -4.62 18.36 -1.28
C LEU A 143 -5.74 19.28 -0.77
N GLN A 144 -5.39 20.27 0.05
CA GLN A 144 -6.35 21.27 0.54
C GLN A 144 -7.03 22.04 -0.59
N SER A 145 -6.31 22.32 -1.69
CA SER A 145 -6.86 23.09 -2.81
C SER A 145 -7.91 22.34 -3.63
N ILE A 146 -8.01 21.02 -3.49
CA ILE A 146 -8.96 20.17 -4.21
C ILE A 146 -10.04 19.60 -3.29
N GLU A 147 -10.22 20.18 -2.10
CA GLU A 147 -11.24 19.82 -1.11
C GLU A 147 -11.25 18.32 -0.73
N LEU A 148 -10.12 17.64 -0.94
CA LEU A 148 -9.86 16.36 -0.30
C LEU A 148 -9.39 16.66 1.11
N GLU A 149 -10.32 16.61 2.07
CA GLU A 149 -9.95 16.57 3.48
C GLU A 149 -9.38 15.19 3.79
N PRO A 150 -8.08 15.07 4.09
CA PRO A 150 -7.56 13.80 4.55
C PRO A 150 -8.15 13.51 5.94
N ASP A 151 -8.47 12.25 6.23
CA ASP A 151 -8.72 11.75 7.61
C ASP A 151 -7.41 11.74 8.44
N ILE A 152 -6.60 12.79 8.29
CA ILE A 152 -5.25 12.91 8.79
C ILE A 152 -5.07 14.34 9.25
N ASN A 153 -4.83 14.53 10.54
CA ASN A 153 -4.57 15.85 11.09
C ASN A 153 -3.14 16.26 10.77
N PHE A 154 -2.99 17.50 10.31
CA PHE A 154 -1.70 18.14 10.12
C PHE A 154 -1.55 19.29 11.11
N ASP A 155 -0.36 19.44 11.71
CA ASP A 155 -0.03 20.67 12.43
C ASP A 155 0.04 21.87 11.46
N GLN A 156 0.19 23.08 12.03
CA GLN A 156 0.33 24.31 11.23
C GLN A 156 1.59 24.33 10.33
N GLN A 157 2.50 23.37 10.50
CA GLN A 157 3.75 23.22 9.75
C GLN A 157 3.63 22.12 8.67
N GLY A 158 2.51 21.38 8.63
CA GLY A 158 2.26 20.30 7.67
C GLY A 158 2.82 18.93 8.11
N HIS A 159 3.13 18.74 9.39
CA HIS A 159 3.50 17.42 9.94
C HIS A 159 2.25 16.65 10.39
N LEU A 160 2.33 15.32 10.32
CA LEU A 160 1.29 14.41 10.84
C LEU A 160 1.18 14.55 12.37
N THR A 161 -0.03 14.69 12.88
CA THR A 161 -0.34 14.78 14.32
C THR A 161 -1.34 13.73 14.77
#